data_AF-K1SS10-F1
#
_entry.id   AF-K1SS10-F1
#
_cell.length_a   1.000
_cell.length_b   1.000
_cell.length_c   1.000
_cell.angle_alpha   90.00
_cell.angle_beta   90.00
_cell.angle_gamma   90.00
#
_symmetry.space_group_name_H-M   'P 1'
#
loop_
_entity.id
_entity.type
_entity.pdbx_description
1 polymer ?
#
loop_
_entity_poly.entity_id
_entity_poly.type
_entity_poly.pdbx_seq_one_letter_code
_entity_poly.pdbx_strand_id
1 'polypeptide(L)'
;GAIRRAEARAAVRSFGLNPDTNAHFLNLPFYETGGIKKGQLTEKDINIIVELLRKVKPHQIYAAGDLADPHGTHRTCMEAVLGALEVVKDDDWMKECHLWLYRGAWMEWDLGMVDMAVPLSPDELIMKRHAIYRHLSQKDIMPFPGDDPREFWQRAEERTQNTARLYDHLGMAEYQAIEVFVKMF
;
A
#
# COMPACT_ATOMS: atom_id res chain seq x y z
N GLY A 1 9.09 15.59 8.34
CA GLY A 1 7.68 15.38 7.95
C GLY A 1 7.30 16.11 6.66
N ALA A 2 7.47 17.43 6.58
CA ALA A 2 6.96 18.25 5.46
C ALA A 2 7.41 17.80 4.06
N ILE A 3 8.70 17.47 3.88
CA ILE A 3 9.24 16.99 2.59
C ILE A 3 8.51 15.72 2.12
N ARG A 4 8.48 14.67 2.95
CA ARG A 4 7.80 13.40 2.62
C ARG A 4 6.30 13.55 2.34
N ARG A 5 5.62 14.51 2.98
CA ARG A 5 4.21 14.83 2.67
C ARG A 5 4.07 15.48 1.29
N ALA A 6 4.96 16.41 0.94
CA ALA A 6 4.98 17.03 -0.37
C ALA A 6 5.26 15.99 -1.48
N GLU A 7 6.21 15.08 -1.25
CA GLU A 7 6.52 13.96 -2.15
C GLU A 7 5.31 13.04 -2.35
N ALA A 8 4.64 12.62 -1.26
CA ALA A 8 3.42 11.81 -1.34
C ALA A 8 2.29 12.51 -2.11
N ARG A 9 2.08 13.81 -1.88
CA ARG A 9 1.11 14.62 -2.64
C ARG A 9 1.48 14.71 -4.12
N ALA A 10 2.76 14.83 -4.45
CA ALA A 10 3.24 14.86 -5.82
C ALA A 10 3.00 13.51 -6.53
N ALA A 11 3.22 12.39 -5.84
CA ALA A 11 2.90 11.06 -6.36
C ALA A 11 1.38 10.91 -6.63
N VAL A 12 0.53 11.30 -5.69
CA VAL A 12 -0.94 11.29 -5.87
C VAL A 12 -1.36 12.12 -7.08
N ARG A 13 -0.82 13.34 -7.22
CA ARG A 13 -1.11 14.22 -8.37
C ARG A 13 -0.72 13.60 -9.71
N SER A 14 0.33 12.78 -9.73
CA SER A 14 0.79 12.14 -10.97
C SER A 14 -0.16 11.09 -11.53
N PHE A 15 -1.07 10.57 -10.71
CA PHE A 15 -2.16 9.69 -11.12
C PHE A 15 -3.46 10.46 -11.45
N GLY A 16 -3.38 11.79 -11.59
CA GLY A 16 -4.56 12.62 -11.90
C GLY A 16 -5.49 12.88 -10.71
N LEU A 17 -5.10 12.48 -9.50
CA LEU A 17 -5.89 12.68 -8.29
C LEU A 17 -5.63 14.05 -7.66
N ASN A 18 -6.63 14.61 -6.98
CA ASN A 18 -6.48 15.87 -6.26
C ASN A 18 -5.85 15.60 -4.88
N PRO A 19 -4.60 16.01 -4.62
CA PRO A 19 -3.92 15.69 -3.36
C PRO A 19 -4.50 16.42 -2.14
N ASP A 20 -5.33 17.45 -2.32
CA ASP A 20 -5.97 18.13 -1.19
C ASP A 20 -7.25 17.42 -0.73
N THR A 21 -7.85 16.59 -1.59
CA THR A 21 -9.08 15.84 -1.28
C THR A 21 -8.88 14.33 -1.21
N ASN A 22 -7.90 13.77 -1.92
CA ASN A 22 -7.65 12.33 -2.02
C ASN A 22 -6.47 11.86 -1.16
N ALA A 23 -5.57 12.75 -0.71
CA ALA A 23 -4.47 12.38 0.17
C ALA A 23 -4.79 12.78 1.62
N HIS A 24 -5.09 11.79 2.46
CA HIS A 24 -5.40 11.98 3.87
C HIS A 24 -4.19 11.59 4.73
N PHE A 25 -3.62 12.57 5.43
CA PHE A 25 -2.55 12.30 6.39
C PHE A 25 -3.13 12.26 7.80
N LEU A 26 -3.32 11.05 8.32
CA LEU A 26 -4.07 10.82 9.56
C LEU A 26 -3.35 11.30 10.82
N ASN A 27 -2.01 11.41 10.78
CA ASN A 27 -1.19 11.83 11.93
C ASN A 27 -1.56 11.06 13.20
N LEU A 28 -1.65 9.73 13.07
CA LEU A 28 -2.14 8.87 14.14
C LEU A 28 -1.28 9.12 15.41
N PRO A 29 -1.91 9.35 16.58
CA PRO A 29 -1.22 9.62 17.84
C PRO A 29 -0.02 8.70 18.14
N PHE A 30 -0.06 7.42 17.75
CA PHE A 30 1.06 6.51 18.00
C PHE A 30 2.35 6.88 17.22
N TYR A 31 2.26 7.67 16.15
CA TYR A 31 3.41 8.24 15.44
C TYR A 31 3.94 9.53 16.07
N GLU A 32 3.08 10.28 16.77
CA GLU A 32 3.36 11.66 17.22
C GLU A 32 3.79 11.69 18.70
N THR A 33 4.72 10.80 19.09
CA THR A 33 5.22 10.71 20.48
C THR A 33 6.30 11.74 20.82
N GLY A 34 6.80 12.50 19.84
CA GLY A 34 7.90 13.44 20.01
C GLY A 34 9.27 12.78 20.27
N GLY A 35 9.35 11.45 20.30
CA GLY A 35 10.57 10.67 20.53
C GLY A 35 10.88 9.69 19.39
N ILE A 36 12.00 8.98 19.51
CA ILE A 36 12.43 7.96 18.52
C ILE A 36 11.51 6.72 18.57
N LYS A 37 10.97 6.40 19.75
CA LYS A 37 10.05 5.27 19.94
C LYS A 37 8.61 5.68 19.67
N LYS A 38 7.93 4.86 18.86
CA LYS A 38 6.50 4.98 18.60
C LYS A 38 5.70 4.61 19.85
N GLY A 39 4.51 5.21 19.96
CA GLY A 39 3.59 4.98 21.05
C GLY A 39 2.87 3.64 20.91
N GLN A 40 2.07 3.29 21.91
CA GLN A 40 1.11 2.21 21.77
C GLN A 40 -0.10 2.68 20.94
N LEU A 41 -0.69 1.75 20.20
CA LEU A 41 -1.94 1.98 19.51
C LEU A 41 -3.07 2.19 20.52
N THR A 42 -3.91 3.20 20.32
CA THR A 42 -5.03 3.54 21.21
C THR A 42 -6.34 3.68 20.44
N GLU A 43 -7.46 3.75 21.18
CA GLU A 43 -8.77 4.05 20.59
C GLU A 43 -8.81 5.37 19.82
N LYS A 44 -7.97 6.35 20.19
CA LYS A 44 -7.88 7.62 19.45
C LYS A 44 -7.39 7.41 18.03
N ASP A 45 -6.40 6.53 17.83
CA ASP A 45 -5.89 6.18 16.51
C ASP A 45 -6.97 5.49 15.67
N ILE A 46 -7.70 4.56 16.29
CA ILE A 46 -8.81 3.82 15.66
C ILE A 46 -9.92 4.78 15.21
N ASN A 47 -10.35 5.69 16.09
CA ASN A 47 -11.44 6.62 15.80
C ASN A 47 -11.13 7.55 14.61
N ILE A 48 -9.88 7.98 14.45
CA ILE A 48 -9.46 8.78 13.29
C ILE A 48 -9.67 8.00 11.97
N ILE A 49 -9.38 6.70 11.97
CA ILE A 49 -9.58 5.85 10.79
C ILE A 49 -11.08 5.61 10.57
N VAL A 50 -11.86 5.35 11.63
CA VAL A 50 -13.32 5.19 11.56
C VAL A 50 -13.99 6.42 10.94
N GLU A 51 -13.60 7.62 11.35
CA GLU A 51 -14.10 8.88 10.78
C GLU A 51 -13.81 8.98 9.29
N LEU A 52 -12.61 8.60 8.85
CA LEU A 52 -12.26 8.60 7.43
C LEU A 52 -13.08 7.54 6.66
N LEU A 53 -13.19 6.32 7.17
CA LEU A 53 -13.95 5.24 6.54
C LEU A 53 -15.42 5.63 6.36
N ARG A 54 -16.06 6.18 7.39
CA ARG A 54 -17.46 6.63 7.32
C ARG A 54 -17.68 7.82 6.39
N LYS A 55 -16.65 8.66 6.21
CA LYS A 55 -16.67 9.77 5.26
C LYS A 55 -16.56 9.28 3.81
N VAL A 56 -15.67 8.33 3.54
CA VAL A 56 -15.38 7.85 2.18
C VAL A 56 -16.36 6.77 1.74
N LYS A 57 -16.77 5.87 2.66
CA LYS A 57 -17.60 4.68 2.41
C LYS A 57 -17.06 3.84 1.23
N PRO A 58 -15.79 3.37 1.32
CA PRO A 58 -15.15 2.69 0.20
C PRO A 58 -15.79 1.32 -0.09
N HIS A 59 -15.83 0.92 -1.37
CA HIS A 59 -16.11 -0.46 -1.78
C HIS A 59 -14.85 -1.35 -1.72
N GLN A 60 -13.66 -0.76 -1.71
CA GLN A 60 -12.39 -1.48 -1.68
C GLN A 60 -11.38 -0.73 -0.83
N ILE A 61 -10.72 -1.47 0.05
CA ILE A 61 -9.62 -0.99 0.89
C ILE A 61 -8.39 -1.81 0.54
N TYR A 62 -7.26 -1.13 0.36
CA TYR A 62 -5.97 -1.77 0.07
C TYR A 62 -5.00 -1.53 1.23
N ALA A 63 -4.41 -2.60 1.76
CA ALA A 63 -3.49 -2.53 2.89
C ALA A 63 -2.26 -3.43 2.67
N ALA A 64 -1.14 -3.05 3.29
CA ALA A 64 0.09 -3.82 3.19
C ALA A 64 -0.01 -5.12 4.01
N GLY A 65 0.12 -6.27 3.35
CA GLY A 65 0.19 -7.60 3.97
C GLY A 65 1.58 -7.96 4.52
N ASP A 66 2.55 -7.05 4.45
CA ASP A 66 3.93 -7.27 4.90
C ASP A 66 4.06 -7.11 6.43
N LEU A 67 3.49 -8.06 7.20
CA LEU A 67 3.46 -8.02 8.67
C LEU A 67 4.81 -8.34 9.35
N ALA A 68 5.81 -8.70 8.54
CA ALA A 68 7.19 -8.99 8.96
C ALA A 68 8.12 -7.77 8.89
N ASP A 69 7.58 -6.55 8.72
CA ASP A 69 8.37 -5.31 8.75
C ASP A 69 9.23 -5.23 10.04
N PRO A 70 10.57 -5.07 9.93
CA PRO A 70 11.48 -5.01 11.07
C PRO A 70 11.21 -3.85 12.02
N HIS A 71 10.53 -2.79 11.56
CA HIS A 71 10.12 -1.67 12.41
C HIS A 71 8.74 -1.87 13.05
N GLY A 72 8.07 -3.00 12.81
CA GLY A 72 6.74 -3.35 13.34
C GLY A 72 5.62 -2.41 12.91
N THR A 73 5.90 -1.48 12.00
CA THR A 73 5.02 -0.33 11.73
C THR A 73 3.88 -0.73 10.82
N HIS A 74 4.17 -1.56 9.82
CA HIS A 74 3.12 -2.14 8.99
C HIS A 74 2.13 -2.95 9.83
N ARG A 75 2.62 -3.70 10.83
CA ARG A 75 1.77 -4.44 11.75
C ARG A 75 0.86 -3.51 12.55
N THR A 76 1.40 -2.49 13.22
CA THR A 76 0.59 -1.55 14.00
C THR A 76 -0.42 -0.80 13.14
N CYS A 77 -0.06 -0.40 11.92
CA CYS A 77 -1.02 0.19 10.97
C CYS A 77 -2.12 -0.79 10.57
N MET A 78 -1.79 -2.06 10.32
CA MET A 78 -2.78 -3.09 10.02
C MET A 78 -3.73 -3.30 11.21
N GLU A 79 -3.20 -3.43 12.42
CA GLU A 79 -4.00 -3.54 13.65
C GLU A 79 -4.95 -2.34 13.81
N ALA A 80 -4.50 -1.12 13.51
CA ALA A 80 -5.33 0.07 13.54
C ALA A 80 -6.47 0.03 12.52
N VAL A 81 -6.18 -0.40 11.28
CA VAL A 81 -7.18 -0.55 10.21
C VAL A 81 -8.19 -1.63 10.57
N LEU A 82 -7.74 -2.78 11.07
CA LEU A 82 -8.62 -3.88 11.50
C LEU A 82 -9.50 -3.47 12.69
N GLY A 83 -8.93 -2.77 13.67
CA GLY A 83 -9.71 -2.22 14.79
C GLY A 83 -10.78 -1.23 14.32
N ALA A 84 -10.48 -0.41 13.32
CA ALA A 84 -11.47 0.51 12.75
C ALA A 84 -12.56 -0.23 11.94
N LEU A 85 -12.18 -1.26 11.18
CA LEU A 85 -13.12 -2.10 10.43
C LEU A 85 -14.08 -2.85 11.35
N GLU A 86 -13.61 -3.32 12.51
CA GLU A 86 -14.46 -3.94 13.52
C GLU A 86 -15.51 -2.95 14.06
N VAL A 87 -15.17 -1.66 14.20
CA VAL A 87 -16.11 -0.62 14.66
C VAL A 87 -17.16 -0.29 13.60
N VAL A 88 -16.80 -0.31 12.32
CA VAL A 88 -17.72 0.04 11.21
C VAL A 88 -18.41 -1.17 10.59
N LYS A 89 -18.14 -2.40 11.05
CA LYS A 89 -18.59 -3.65 10.41
C LYS A 89 -20.10 -3.73 10.13
N ASP A 90 -20.91 -3.08 10.98
CA ASP A 90 -22.37 -3.07 10.88
C ASP A 90 -22.92 -1.86 10.10
N ASP A 91 -22.06 -0.94 9.65
CA ASP A 91 -22.46 0.17 8.77
C ASP A 91 -22.92 -0.39 7.41
N ASP A 92 -23.98 0.17 6.83
CA ASP A 92 -24.59 -0.40 5.61
C ASP A 92 -23.65 -0.52 4.40
N TRP A 93 -22.70 0.40 4.26
CA TRP A 93 -21.74 0.40 3.15
C TRP A 93 -20.68 -0.72 3.27
N MET A 94 -20.44 -1.25 4.48
CA MET A 94 -19.45 -2.31 4.69
C MET A 94 -19.84 -3.63 4.04
N LYS A 95 -21.13 -3.86 3.79
CA LYS A 95 -21.64 -5.10 3.16
C LYS A 95 -21.10 -5.29 1.73
N GLU A 96 -20.74 -4.20 1.07
CA GLU A 96 -20.19 -4.18 -0.30
C GLU A 96 -18.70 -3.81 -0.31
N CYS A 97 -18.06 -3.71 0.86
CA CYS A 97 -16.65 -3.37 0.98
C CYS A 97 -15.78 -4.62 1.08
N HIS A 98 -14.65 -4.62 0.36
CA HIS A 98 -13.62 -5.65 0.47
C HIS A 98 -12.28 -5.10 0.93
N LEU A 99 -11.55 -5.89 1.72
CA LEU A 99 -10.17 -5.59 2.11
C LEU A 99 -9.21 -6.47 1.29
N TRP A 100 -8.31 -5.81 0.56
CA TRP A 100 -7.31 -6.42 -0.31
C TRP A 100 -5.90 -6.18 0.24
N LEU A 101 -5.11 -7.25 0.29
CA LEU A 101 -3.74 -7.23 0.77
C LEU A 101 -2.75 -7.23 -0.39
N TYR A 102 -1.90 -6.21 -0.44
CA TYR A 102 -0.75 -6.16 -1.35
C TYR A 102 0.56 -6.42 -0.59
N ARG A 103 1.61 -6.83 -1.30
CA ARG A 103 2.96 -6.91 -0.75
C ARG A 103 3.87 -5.83 -1.33
N GLY A 104 4.91 -5.49 -0.60
CA GLY A 104 5.96 -4.55 -1.00
C GLY A 104 6.97 -5.17 -1.98
N ALA A 105 7.94 -4.39 -2.42
CA ALA A 105 8.90 -4.81 -3.47
C ALA A 105 9.82 -5.99 -3.09
N TRP A 106 9.75 -6.46 -1.84
CA TRP A 106 10.64 -7.48 -1.27
C TRP A 106 9.99 -8.84 -1.09
N MET A 107 8.66 -8.91 -1.20
CA MET A 107 7.91 -10.16 -1.02
C MET A 107 6.86 -10.30 -2.11
N GLU A 108 6.69 -11.52 -2.58
CA GLU A 108 5.67 -11.90 -3.55
C GLU A 108 4.63 -12.79 -2.89
N TRP A 109 3.41 -12.79 -3.42
CA TRP A 109 2.41 -13.81 -3.09
C TRP A 109 2.71 -15.05 -3.93
N ASP A 110 2.46 -16.23 -3.37
CA ASP A 110 2.34 -17.43 -4.19
C ASP A 110 1.10 -17.27 -5.08
N LEU A 111 1.21 -17.62 -6.37
CA LEU A 111 0.12 -17.53 -7.32
C LEU A 111 -1.12 -18.31 -6.87
N GLY A 112 -0.94 -19.42 -6.17
CA GLY A 112 -2.05 -20.21 -5.62
C GLY A 112 -2.86 -19.49 -4.54
N MET A 113 -2.35 -18.39 -4.00
CA MET A 113 -3.03 -17.56 -2.99
C MET A 113 -3.72 -16.33 -3.58
N VAL A 114 -3.51 -16.02 -4.85
CA VAL A 114 -3.97 -14.75 -5.46
C VAL A 114 -5.46 -14.81 -5.74
N ASP A 115 -6.19 -13.82 -5.23
CA ASP A 115 -7.64 -13.66 -5.45
C ASP A 115 -7.96 -12.64 -6.56
N MET A 116 -7.07 -11.68 -6.80
CA MET A 116 -7.22 -10.67 -7.85
C MET A 116 -5.88 -10.38 -8.52
N ALA A 117 -5.90 -10.37 -9.85
CA ALA A 117 -4.78 -9.99 -10.71
C ALA A 117 -5.19 -8.79 -11.56
N VAL A 118 -4.45 -7.69 -11.44
CA VAL A 118 -4.68 -6.44 -12.16
C VAL A 118 -3.56 -6.27 -13.19
N PRO A 119 -3.86 -6.43 -14.49
CA PRO A 119 -2.87 -6.18 -15.54
C PRO A 119 -2.55 -4.70 -15.65
N LEU A 120 -1.29 -4.39 -15.93
CA LEU A 120 -0.77 -3.06 -16.17
C LEU A 120 -0.25 -2.97 -17.61
N SER A 121 -0.60 -1.88 -18.27
CA SER A 121 -0.04 -1.47 -19.57
C SER A 121 1.40 -0.94 -19.41
N PRO A 122 2.16 -0.83 -20.52
CA PRO A 122 3.47 -0.16 -20.53
C PRO A 122 3.43 1.26 -19.96
N ASP A 123 2.41 2.04 -20.29
CA ASP A 123 2.29 3.42 -19.82
C ASP A 123 2.01 3.47 -18.31
N GLU A 124 1.16 2.58 -17.77
CA GLU A 124 0.90 2.49 -16.33
C GLU A 124 2.14 2.07 -15.54
N LEU A 125 2.97 1.18 -16.11
CA LEU A 125 4.24 0.78 -15.50
C LEU A 125 5.21 1.96 -15.41
N ILE A 126 5.32 2.76 -16.48
CA ILE A 126 6.14 3.98 -16.49
C ILE A 126 5.58 5.01 -15.49
N MET A 127 4.26 5.17 -15.41
CA MET A 127 3.62 6.05 -14.42
C MET A 127 3.96 5.62 -12.99
N LYS A 128 3.88 4.32 -12.68
CA LYS A 128 4.26 3.75 -11.38
C LYS A 128 5.74 4.04 -11.07
N ARG A 129 6.65 3.83 -12.03
CA ARG A 129 8.08 4.15 -11.88
C ARG A 129 8.30 5.63 -11.54
N HIS A 130 7.66 6.53 -12.27
CA HIS A 130 7.75 7.97 -11.99
C HIS A 130 7.13 8.34 -10.63
N ALA A 131 6.07 7.67 -10.19
CA ALA A 131 5.52 7.88 -8.86
C ALA A 131 6.52 7.50 -7.76
N ILE A 132 7.25 6.39 -7.93
CA ILE A 132 8.34 5.99 -7.02
C ILE A 132 9.43 7.07 -6.98
N TYR A 133 9.86 7.61 -8.13
CA TYR A 133 10.88 8.65 -8.16
C TYR A 133 10.51 9.95 -7.44
N ARG A 134 9.22 10.24 -7.30
CA ARG A 134 8.76 11.43 -6.55
C ARG A 134 9.03 11.32 -5.05
N HIS A 135 9.30 10.13 -4.53
CA HIS A 135 9.74 9.91 -3.15
C HIS A 135 11.26 10.02 -3.02
N LEU A 136 11.87 11.07 -3.58
CA LEU A 136 13.32 11.25 -3.69
C LEU A 136 14.05 11.11 -2.35
N SER A 137 13.50 11.67 -1.28
CA SER A 137 14.09 11.59 0.06
C SER A 137 14.06 10.18 0.68
N GLN A 138 13.36 9.23 0.05
CA GLN A 138 13.14 7.87 0.55
C GLN A 138 13.60 6.78 -0.41
N LYS A 139 13.62 7.03 -1.73
CA LYS A 139 13.82 6.01 -2.77
C LYS A 139 15.21 5.38 -2.76
N ASP A 140 16.23 6.15 -2.36
CA ASP A 140 17.65 5.75 -2.43
C ASP A 140 18.18 5.22 -1.09
N ILE A 141 17.41 5.36 -0.01
CA ILE A 141 17.78 4.84 1.31
C ILE A 141 17.11 3.48 1.46
N MET A 142 17.81 2.45 0.99
CA MET A 142 17.43 1.06 1.25
C MET A 142 17.54 0.81 2.76
N PRO A 143 16.45 0.49 3.48
CA PRO A 143 16.52 0.29 4.93
C PRO A 143 17.47 -0.88 5.29
N PHE A 144 17.59 -1.85 4.38
CA PHE A 144 18.49 -2.99 4.49
C PHE A 144 19.04 -3.33 3.11
N PRO A 145 20.19 -2.77 2.70
CA PRO A 145 20.84 -3.20 1.49
C PRO A 145 21.41 -4.59 1.72
N GLY A 146 20.64 -5.62 1.41
CA GLY A 146 21.22 -6.94 1.15
C GLY A 146 22.13 -6.89 -0.09
N ASP A 147 22.51 -8.05 -0.59
CA ASP A 147 23.41 -8.14 -1.75
C ASP A 147 22.74 -7.79 -3.10
N ASP A 148 21.47 -7.39 -3.08
CA ASP A 148 20.71 -7.01 -4.28
C ASP A 148 21.04 -5.55 -4.68
N PRO A 149 21.75 -5.32 -5.80
CA PRO A 149 22.23 -3.99 -6.19
C PRO A 149 21.14 -3.12 -6.85
N ARG A 150 19.94 -3.66 -7.11
CA ARG A 150 18.88 -2.94 -7.82
C ARG A 150 18.40 -1.70 -7.05
N GLU A 151 17.92 -0.68 -7.76
CA GLU A 151 17.16 0.39 -7.14
C GLU A 151 15.75 -0.09 -6.75
N PHE A 152 15.09 0.59 -5.80
CA PHE A 152 13.75 0.20 -5.35
C PHE A 152 12.74 0.10 -6.51
N TRP A 153 12.79 1.02 -7.47
CA TRP A 153 11.89 1.01 -8.63
C TRP A 153 12.10 -0.22 -9.52
N GLN A 154 13.35 -0.66 -9.71
CA GLN A 154 13.67 -1.83 -10.53
C GLN A 154 13.07 -3.08 -9.91
N ARG A 155 13.19 -3.25 -8.58
CA ARG A 155 12.55 -4.37 -7.88
C ARG A 155 11.05 -4.33 -7.99
N ALA A 156 10.44 -3.18 -7.71
CA ALA A 156 9.00 -3.01 -7.76
C ALA A 156 8.42 -3.29 -9.16
N GLU A 157 9.18 -3.01 -10.21
CA GLU A 157 8.85 -3.25 -11.61
C GLU A 157 9.05 -4.72 -12.00
N GLU A 158 10.27 -5.24 -11.81
CA GLU A 158 10.63 -6.62 -12.15
C GLU A 158 9.74 -7.64 -11.44
N ARG A 159 9.33 -7.37 -10.20
CA ARG A 159 8.36 -8.19 -9.47
C ARG A 159 7.06 -8.36 -10.25
N THR A 160 6.45 -7.26 -10.67
CA THR A 160 5.17 -7.28 -11.39
C THR A 160 5.30 -7.83 -12.81
N GLN A 161 6.46 -7.65 -13.45
CA GLN A 161 6.77 -8.30 -14.73
C GLN A 161 6.95 -9.81 -14.56
N ASN A 162 7.59 -10.25 -13.47
CA ASN A 162 7.74 -11.67 -13.15
C ASN A 162 6.36 -12.32 -12.96
N THR A 163 5.46 -11.68 -12.21
CA THR A 163 4.07 -12.14 -12.09
C THR A 163 3.41 -12.28 -13.46
N ALA A 164 3.55 -11.29 -14.37
CA ALA A 164 3.00 -11.39 -15.72
C ALA A 164 3.55 -12.58 -16.52
N ARG A 165 4.86 -12.82 -16.47
CA ARG A 165 5.50 -13.98 -17.13
C ARG A 165 5.00 -15.31 -16.57
N LEU A 166 4.79 -15.40 -15.26
CA LEU A 166 4.25 -16.62 -14.65
C LEU A 166 2.81 -16.87 -15.11
N TYR A 167 1.97 -15.83 -15.22
CA TYR A 167 0.62 -15.96 -15.78
C TYR A 167 0.64 -16.40 -17.25
N ASP A 168 1.54 -15.84 -18.06
CA ASP A 168 1.74 -16.26 -19.46
C ASP A 168 2.14 -17.74 -19.55
N HIS A 169 3.07 -18.21 -18.70
CA HIS A 169 3.43 -19.62 -18.63
C HIS A 169 2.29 -20.55 -18.18
N LEU A 170 1.29 -20.02 -17.48
CA LEU A 170 0.05 -20.75 -17.15
C LEU A 170 -0.97 -20.75 -18.31
N GLY A 171 -0.68 -20.07 -19.42
CA GLY A 171 -1.54 -19.96 -20.61
C GLY A 171 -2.52 -18.78 -20.56
N MET A 172 -2.30 -17.81 -19.67
CA MET A 172 -3.12 -16.59 -19.60
C MET A 172 -2.63 -15.55 -20.62
N ALA A 173 -3.42 -14.49 -20.83
CA ALA A 173 -3.02 -13.41 -21.74
C ALA A 173 -1.74 -12.70 -21.28
N GLU A 174 -0.90 -12.34 -22.25
CA GLU A 174 0.34 -11.60 -22.02
C GLU A 174 0.05 -10.13 -21.64
N TYR A 175 0.71 -9.67 -20.57
CA TYR A 175 0.65 -8.28 -20.13
C TYR A 175 2.06 -7.79 -19.79
N GLN A 176 2.25 -6.47 -19.84
CA GLN A 176 3.54 -5.88 -19.50
C GLN A 176 3.91 -6.14 -18.03
N ALA A 177 2.94 -6.07 -17.13
CA ALA A 177 3.10 -6.34 -15.72
C ALA A 177 1.74 -6.71 -15.10
N ILE A 178 1.73 -7.44 -13.99
CA ILE A 178 0.52 -7.77 -13.22
C ILE A 178 0.78 -7.46 -11.75
N GLU A 179 -0.14 -6.73 -11.12
CA GLU A 179 -0.23 -6.61 -9.65
C GLU A 179 -1.23 -7.61 -9.11
N VAL A 180 -0.89 -8.22 -7.97
CA VAL A 180 -1.71 -9.27 -7.36
C VAL A 180 -2.10 -8.92 -5.93
N PHE A 181 -3.32 -9.31 -5.58
CA PHE A 181 -3.92 -9.02 -4.28
C PHE A 181 -4.58 -10.27 -3.71
N VAL A 182 -4.53 -10.39 -2.38
CA VAL A 182 -5.22 -11.43 -1.62
C VAL A 182 -6.38 -10.80 -0.88
N LYS A 183 -7.54 -11.44 -0.93
CA LYS A 183 -8.76 -10.97 -0.29
C LYS A 183 -8.78 -11.38 1.18
N MET A 184 -9.12 -10.44 2.05
CA MET A 184 -9.33 -10.73 3.47
C MET A 184 -10.81 -10.96 3.81
N PHE A 185 -11.71 -10.15 3.24
CA PHE A 185 -13.17 -10.34 3.26
C PHE A 185 -13.82 -9.58 2.11
#